data_AF-A0A2V6JMW0-F1
#
_entry.id   AF-A0A2V6JMW0-F1
#
_cell.length_a   1.000
_cell.length_b   1.000
_cell.length_c   1.000
_cell.angle_alpha   90.00
_cell.angle_beta   90.00
_cell.angle_gamma   90.00
#
_symmetry.space_group_name_H-M   'P 1'
#
loop_
_entity.id
_entity.type
_entity.pdbx_description
1 polymer ?
#
loop_
_entity_poly.entity_id
_entity_poly.type
_entity_poly.pdbx_seq_one_letter_code
_entity_poly.pdbx_strand_id
1 'polypeptide(L)'
;MLGLERLGLSIGVPLLLAFMPQDVLYVLSNDVLSPVCFGVLFLCVLQWLRAESPSLLLGAMTGLAIAASYLTKLSTLPLLTVALIAIVAKWLQMLRQQPGVATIASILTILCAGIPIGGWMLWSKFHFGDVAGSATAIALLTWTPKPLADWWHHPIFSPQGLWTFWSEVIARFWRGELMWQNRELSWRVADEFYAISSLLLLCAAMVGILQHNMLSTFQRQALFLAALTVVAALAFLALLSVGFDFGECIYPSRAHPYLTSGRLMSGALIPFALLYVYGIGYLLRRVGPVASIIVVAGIMAFATVSEIFINRAVFASEHNWFHL
;
A
#
# COMPACT_ATOMS: atom_id res chain seq x y z
N MET A 1 23.66 -6.72 -18.46
CA MET A 1 23.07 -5.69 -17.56
C MET A 1 21.66 -6.05 -17.09
N LEU A 2 20.71 -6.37 -17.97
CA LEU A 2 19.31 -6.74 -17.63
C LEU A 2 19.13 -7.90 -16.62
N GLY A 3 20.05 -8.88 -16.59
CA GLY A 3 19.99 -10.00 -15.64
C GLY A 3 20.38 -9.64 -14.20
N LEU A 4 21.11 -8.53 -14.00
CA LEU A 4 21.66 -8.13 -12.70
C LEU A 4 20.77 -7.12 -11.96
N GLU A 5 20.02 -6.28 -12.68
CA GLU A 5 18.91 -5.51 -12.09
C GLU A 5 17.81 -6.42 -11.54
N ARG A 6 17.59 -7.57 -12.19
CA ARG A 6 16.72 -8.63 -11.64
C ARG A 6 17.23 -9.14 -10.30
N LEU A 7 18.54 -9.33 -10.12
CA LEU A 7 19.08 -9.82 -8.85
C LEU A 7 18.80 -8.84 -7.71
N GLY A 8 19.03 -7.54 -7.93
CA GLY A 8 18.76 -6.49 -6.95
C GLY A 8 17.28 -6.43 -6.55
N LEU A 9 16.36 -6.55 -7.50
CA LEU A 9 14.92 -6.59 -7.21
C LEU A 9 14.47 -7.92 -6.59
N SER A 10 14.96 -9.06 -7.10
CA SER A 10 14.58 -10.40 -6.62
C SER A 10 15.06 -10.71 -5.22
N ILE A 11 16.15 -10.07 -4.76
CA ILE A 11 16.64 -10.21 -3.38
C ILE A 11 16.19 -9.02 -2.53
N GLY A 12 16.35 -7.79 -3.04
CA GLY A 12 16.07 -6.58 -2.28
C GLY A 12 14.62 -6.40 -1.91
N VAL A 13 13.67 -6.78 -2.78
CA VAL A 13 12.24 -6.66 -2.47
C VAL A 13 11.82 -7.65 -1.37
N PRO A 14 12.10 -8.97 -1.46
CA PRO A 14 11.80 -9.88 -0.35
C PRO A 14 12.53 -9.50 0.95
N LEU A 15 13.78 -9.04 0.85
CA LEU A 15 14.53 -8.57 2.01
C LEU A 15 13.83 -7.38 2.66
N LEU A 16 13.42 -6.38 1.89
CA LEU A 16 12.69 -5.22 2.41
C LEU A 16 11.36 -5.63 3.06
N LEU A 17 10.60 -6.51 2.42
CA LEU A 17 9.31 -7.00 2.92
C LEU A 17 9.42 -7.86 4.19
N ALA A 18 10.55 -8.52 4.42
CA ALA A 18 10.76 -9.33 5.61
C ALA A 18 10.92 -8.50 6.89
N PHE A 19 11.31 -7.22 6.75
CA PHE A 19 11.60 -6.33 7.87
C PHE A 19 10.68 -5.08 7.90
N MET A 20 9.72 -4.97 6.98
CA MET A 20 8.78 -3.85 6.88
C MET A 20 7.36 -4.37 6.57
N PRO A 21 6.30 -3.80 7.16
CA PRO A 21 6.31 -2.84 8.28
C PRO A 21 6.58 -3.57 9.61
N GLN A 22 7.27 -2.87 10.49
CA GLN A 22 7.86 -3.46 11.69
C GLN A 22 6.84 -3.97 12.70
N ASP A 23 5.70 -3.29 12.82
CA ASP A 23 4.76 -3.54 13.90
C ASP A 23 3.53 -4.38 13.55
N VAL A 24 3.18 -4.45 12.26
CA VAL A 24 2.00 -5.19 11.80
C VAL A 24 2.07 -6.65 12.23
N LEU A 25 3.26 -7.22 12.38
CA LEU A 25 3.46 -8.59 12.85
C LEU A 25 3.19 -8.80 14.36
N TYR A 26 3.22 -7.75 15.19
CA TYR A 26 2.99 -7.86 16.64
C TYR A 26 1.52 -7.71 17.04
N VAL A 27 0.66 -7.22 16.13
CA VAL A 27 -0.76 -6.98 16.43
C VAL A 27 -1.63 -7.88 15.56
N LEU A 28 -2.44 -8.72 16.21
CA LEU A 28 -3.47 -9.51 15.55
C LEU A 28 -4.57 -8.56 15.03
N SER A 29 -4.38 -8.04 13.81
CA SER A 29 -5.37 -7.21 13.11
C SER A 29 -5.51 -7.66 11.65
N ASN A 30 -6.53 -7.13 10.97
CA ASN A 30 -6.70 -7.31 9.53
C ASN A 30 -5.59 -6.64 8.69
N ASP A 31 -4.73 -5.83 9.31
CA ASP A 31 -3.58 -5.20 8.64
C ASP A 31 -2.58 -6.24 8.13
N VAL A 32 -2.42 -7.38 8.82
CA VAL A 32 -1.49 -8.46 8.46
C VAL A 32 -1.87 -9.12 7.13
N LEU A 33 -3.17 -9.31 6.90
CA LEU A 33 -3.67 -9.97 5.68
C LEU A 33 -3.68 -9.04 4.48
N SER A 34 -3.75 -7.72 4.69
CA SER A 34 -3.90 -6.74 3.61
C SER A 34 -2.73 -6.75 2.60
N PRO A 35 -1.44 -6.76 3.00
CA PRO A 35 -0.32 -6.92 2.09
C PRO A 35 -0.35 -8.25 1.33
N VAL A 36 -0.81 -9.32 1.96
CA VAL A 36 -0.86 -10.66 1.37
C VAL A 36 -1.96 -10.72 0.31
N CYS A 37 -3.19 -10.33 0.66
CA CYS A 37 -4.34 -10.36 -0.25
C CYS A 37 -4.10 -9.46 -1.46
N PHE A 38 -3.68 -8.21 -1.24
CA PHE A 38 -3.37 -7.31 -2.36
C PHE A 38 -2.12 -7.76 -3.12
N GLY A 39 -1.12 -8.33 -2.45
CA GLY A 39 0.06 -8.91 -3.07
C GLY A 39 -0.27 -9.99 -4.09
N VAL A 40 -1.15 -10.93 -3.72
CA VAL A 40 -1.65 -11.96 -4.63
C VAL A 40 -2.39 -11.33 -5.81
N LEU A 41 -3.24 -10.33 -5.56
CA LEU A 41 -3.91 -9.60 -6.64
C LEU A 41 -2.91 -8.91 -7.58
N PHE A 42 -1.91 -8.22 -7.03
CA PHE A 42 -0.88 -7.54 -7.80
C PHE A 42 -0.13 -8.53 -8.69
N LEU A 43 0.24 -9.70 -8.17
CA LEU A 43 0.85 -10.77 -8.96
C LEU A 43 -0.07 -11.30 -10.06
N CYS A 44 -1.37 -11.48 -9.78
CA CYS A 44 -2.36 -11.83 -10.80
C CYS A 44 -2.41 -10.78 -11.91
N VAL A 45 -2.43 -9.47 -11.58
CA VAL A 45 -2.39 -8.39 -12.58
C VAL A 45 -1.10 -8.45 -13.42
N LEU A 46 0.05 -8.71 -12.80
CA LEU A 46 1.30 -8.89 -13.55
C LEU A 46 1.24 -10.10 -14.49
N GLN A 47 0.60 -11.20 -14.08
CA GLN A 47 0.37 -12.35 -14.95
C GLN A 47 -0.56 -11.99 -16.12
N TRP A 48 -1.63 -11.23 -15.89
CA TRP A 48 -2.49 -10.70 -16.95
C TRP A 48 -1.71 -9.86 -17.96
N LEU A 49 -0.84 -8.96 -17.49
CA LEU A 49 -0.03 -8.11 -18.37
C LEU A 49 0.88 -8.93 -19.28
N ARG A 50 1.46 -10.01 -18.75
CA ARG A 50 2.38 -10.91 -19.48
C ARG A 50 1.66 -11.93 -20.36
N ALA A 51 0.44 -12.32 -20.02
CA ALA A 51 -0.29 -13.35 -20.73
C ALA A 51 -0.61 -12.95 -22.18
N GLU A 52 -0.36 -13.87 -23.11
CA GLU A 52 -0.82 -13.78 -24.51
C GLU A 52 -2.28 -14.22 -24.62
N SER A 53 -2.68 -15.24 -23.88
CA SER A 53 -4.06 -15.69 -23.72
C SER A 53 -4.41 -15.83 -22.23
N PRO A 54 -5.60 -15.38 -21.79
CA PRO A 54 -5.98 -15.47 -20.39
C PRO A 54 -6.44 -16.89 -20.04
N SER A 55 -5.85 -17.50 -19.02
CA SER A 55 -6.29 -18.81 -18.54
C SER A 55 -7.51 -18.67 -17.63
N LEU A 56 -8.35 -19.71 -17.60
CA LEU A 56 -9.52 -19.76 -16.70
C LEU A 56 -9.10 -19.69 -15.22
N LEU A 57 -8.00 -20.37 -14.88
CA LEU A 57 -7.41 -20.33 -13.55
C LEU A 57 -6.98 -18.91 -13.17
N LEU A 58 -6.34 -18.18 -14.08
CA LEU A 58 -5.95 -16.79 -13.85
C LEU A 58 -7.18 -15.91 -13.59
N GLY A 59 -8.26 -16.09 -14.35
CA GLY A 59 -9.53 -15.39 -14.12
C GLY A 59 -10.12 -15.68 -12.73
N ALA A 60 -10.24 -16.96 -12.36
CA ALA A 60 -10.77 -17.37 -11.05
C ALA A 60 -9.90 -16.85 -9.89
N MET A 61 -8.57 -17.02 -9.98
CA MET A 61 -7.63 -16.53 -8.97
C MET A 61 -7.66 -15.00 -8.84
N THR A 62 -7.80 -14.28 -9.96
CA THR A 62 -7.91 -12.81 -9.94
C THR A 62 -9.20 -12.38 -9.25
N GLY A 63 -10.33 -13.02 -9.57
CA GLY A 63 -11.61 -12.73 -8.92
C GLY A 63 -11.59 -12.98 -7.41
N LEU A 64 -11.04 -14.13 -6.99
CA LEU A 64 -10.86 -14.45 -5.57
C LEU A 64 -9.90 -13.49 -4.87
N ALA A 65 -8.82 -13.07 -5.52
CA ALA A 65 -7.87 -12.10 -4.95
C ALA A 65 -8.48 -10.70 -4.81
N ILE A 66 -9.34 -10.27 -5.75
CA ILE A 66 -10.14 -9.04 -5.62
C ILE A 66 -11.07 -9.14 -4.40
N ALA A 67 -11.83 -10.23 -4.28
CA ALA A 67 -12.70 -10.47 -3.14
C ALA A 67 -11.94 -10.47 -1.82
N ALA A 68 -10.84 -11.22 -1.73
CA ALA A 68 -10.01 -11.29 -0.52
C ALA A 68 -9.47 -9.91 -0.12
N SER A 69 -8.97 -9.14 -1.09
CA SER A 69 -8.45 -7.78 -0.83
C SER A 69 -9.56 -6.84 -0.32
N TYR A 70 -10.72 -6.84 -0.99
CA TYR A 70 -11.88 -6.03 -0.61
C TYR A 70 -12.38 -6.37 0.80
N LEU A 71 -12.61 -7.66 1.06
CA LEU A 71 -13.19 -8.14 2.32
C LEU A 71 -12.22 -8.05 3.50
N THR A 72 -10.91 -8.05 3.24
CA THR A 72 -9.90 -7.87 4.30
C THR A 72 -9.91 -6.43 4.81
N LYS A 73 -9.92 -5.45 3.89
CA LYS A 73 -9.80 -4.05 4.28
C LYS A 73 -10.29 -3.10 3.20
N LEU A 74 -11.30 -2.30 3.53
CA LEU A 74 -11.88 -1.31 2.61
C LEU A 74 -10.89 -0.19 2.22
N SER A 75 -9.85 0.08 3.01
CA SER A 75 -8.82 1.05 2.61
C SER A 75 -7.98 0.59 1.40
N THR A 76 -8.14 -0.66 0.94
CA THR A 76 -7.53 -1.17 -0.30
C THR A 76 -8.29 -0.81 -1.56
N LEU A 77 -9.52 -0.25 -1.45
CA LEU A 77 -10.34 0.20 -2.58
C LEU A 77 -9.57 1.01 -3.64
N PRO A 78 -8.79 2.06 -3.31
CA PRO A 78 -8.00 2.78 -4.31
C PRO A 78 -7.03 1.88 -5.09
N LEU A 79 -6.42 0.91 -4.42
CA LEU A 79 -5.50 -0.03 -5.04
C LEU A 79 -6.24 -1.02 -5.95
N LEU A 80 -7.43 -1.47 -5.52
CA LEU A 80 -8.35 -2.27 -6.34
C LEU A 80 -8.75 -1.52 -7.60
N THR A 81 -9.05 -0.23 -7.51
CA THR A 81 -9.37 0.60 -8.69
C THR A 81 -8.23 0.59 -9.71
N VAL A 82 -6.99 0.77 -9.26
CA VAL A 82 -5.80 0.70 -10.14
C VAL A 82 -5.65 -0.68 -10.78
N ALA A 83 -5.82 -1.76 -10.01
CA ALA A 83 -5.76 -3.13 -10.50
C ALA A 83 -6.86 -3.42 -11.55
N LEU A 84 -8.09 -2.99 -11.27
CA LEU A 84 -9.24 -3.14 -12.17
C LEU A 84 -9.04 -2.39 -13.47
N ILE A 85 -8.53 -1.15 -13.44
CA ILE A 85 -8.21 -0.39 -14.65
C ILE A 85 -7.20 -1.16 -15.51
N ALA A 86 -6.15 -1.72 -14.90
CA ALA A 86 -5.14 -2.49 -15.62
C ALA A 86 -5.71 -3.79 -16.23
N ILE A 87 -6.54 -4.52 -15.47
CA ILE A 87 -7.23 -5.74 -15.94
C ILE A 87 -8.17 -5.42 -17.09
N VAL A 88 -9.01 -4.38 -16.95
CA VAL A 88 -9.96 -3.95 -17.99
C VAL A 88 -9.22 -3.49 -19.24
N ALA A 89 -8.14 -2.71 -19.12
CA ALA A 89 -7.34 -2.29 -20.26
C ALA A 89 -6.76 -3.49 -21.03
N LYS A 90 -6.22 -4.49 -20.30
CA LYS A 90 -5.70 -5.72 -20.91
C LYS A 90 -6.81 -6.58 -21.52
N TRP A 91 -7.96 -6.68 -20.85
CA TRP A 91 -9.13 -7.39 -21.33
C TRP A 91 -9.66 -6.81 -22.65
N LEU A 92 -9.80 -5.49 -22.74
CA LEU A 92 -10.22 -4.80 -23.97
C LEU A 92 -9.24 -5.05 -25.13
N GLN A 93 -7.94 -5.14 -24.84
CA GLN A 93 -6.94 -5.54 -25.84
C GLN A 93 -7.14 -6.99 -26.28
N MET A 94 -7.39 -7.90 -25.35
CA MET A 94 -7.57 -9.34 -25.62
C MET A 94 -8.88 -9.64 -26.35
N LEU A 95 -9.97 -8.90 -26.10
CA LEU A 95 -11.23 -9.05 -26.83
C LEU A 95 -11.08 -8.85 -28.34
N ARG A 96 -10.13 -8.00 -28.76
CA ARG A 96 -9.82 -7.77 -30.17
C ARG A 96 -9.05 -8.92 -30.81
N GLN A 97 -8.33 -9.71 -30.02
CA GLN A 97 -7.44 -10.77 -30.51
C GLN A 97 -8.04 -12.16 -30.35
N GLN A 98 -8.68 -12.44 -29.20
CA GLN A 98 -9.22 -13.75 -28.81
C GLN A 98 -10.52 -13.60 -27.99
N PRO A 99 -11.65 -13.23 -28.61
CA PRO A 99 -12.86 -12.83 -27.90
C PRO A 99 -13.46 -13.95 -27.01
N GLY A 100 -13.45 -15.21 -27.46
CA GLY A 100 -14.07 -16.32 -26.73
C GLY A 100 -13.40 -16.59 -25.38
N VAL A 101 -12.09 -16.84 -25.38
CA VAL A 101 -11.33 -17.16 -24.17
C VAL A 101 -11.30 -15.97 -23.20
N ALA A 102 -11.11 -14.76 -23.73
CA ALA A 102 -11.13 -13.54 -22.93
C ALA A 102 -12.48 -13.30 -22.23
N THR A 103 -13.60 -13.63 -22.89
CA THR A 103 -14.93 -13.50 -22.31
C THR A 103 -15.13 -14.47 -21.14
N ILE A 104 -14.78 -15.76 -21.31
CA ILE A 104 -14.97 -16.77 -20.25
C ILE A 104 -14.09 -16.46 -19.03
N ALA A 105 -12.81 -16.13 -19.23
CA ALA A 105 -11.92 -15.76 -18.13
C ALA A 105 -12.44 -14.53 -17.35
N SER A 106 -13.07 -13.58 -18.04
CA SER A 106 -13.66 -12.39 -17.42
C SER A 106 -14.93 -12.70 -16.66
N ILE A 107 -15.80 -13.57 -17.20
CA ILE A 107 -16.98 -14.07 -16.48
C ILE A 107 -16.55 -14.74 -15.18
N LEU A 108 -15.53 -15.61 -15.21
CA LEU A 108 -15.01 -16.24 -14.00
C LEU A 108 -14.46 -15.21 -13.01
N THR A 109 -13.72 -14.20 -13.47
CA THR A 109 -13.23 -13.11 -12.62
C THR A 109 -14.39 -12.40 -11.92
N ILE A 110 -15.44 -12.04 -12.67
CA ILE A 110 -16.62 -11.33 -12.16
C ILE A 110 -17.39 -12.20 -11.16
N LEU A 111 -17.61 -13.49 -11.45
CA LEU A 111 -18.34 -14.39 -10.56
C LEU A 111 -17.55 -14.64 -9.26
N CYS A 112 -16.26 -14.94 -9.37
CA CYS A 112 -15.39 -15.20 -8.21
C CYS A 112 -15.17 -13.97 -7.33
N ALA A 113 -15.22 -12.76 -7.90
CA ALA A 113 -15.18 -11.52 -7.10
C ALA A 113 -16.57 -11.15 -6.55
N GLY A 114 -17.60 -11.19 -7.40
CA GLY A 114 -18.93 -10.67 -7.13
C GLY A 114 -19.72 -11.50 -6.13
N ILE A 115 -19.61 -12.83 -6.15
CA ILE A 115 -20.35 -13.69 -5.21
C ILE A 115 -19.92 -13.43 -3.76
N PRO A 116 -18.61 -13.47 -3.39
CA PRO A 116 -18.20 -13.20 -2.01
C PRO A 116 -18.47 -11.75 -1.58
N ILE A 117 -18.13 -10.77 -2.43
CA ILE A 117 -18.32 -9.34 -2.12
C ILE A 117 -19.82 -9.04 -1.96
N GLY A 118 -20.63 -9.46 -2.92
CA GLY A 118 -22.08 -9.24 -2.91
C GLY A 118 -22.76 -9.95 -1.74
N GLY A 119 -22.37 -11.20 -1.44
CA GLY A 119 -22.86 -11.93 -0.28
C GLY A 119 -22.60 -11.20 1.04
N TRP A 120 -21.38 -10.69 1.23
CA TRP A 120 -21.03 -9.89 2.40
C TRP A 120 -21.76 -8.54 2.46
N MET A 121 -21.89 -7.84 1.33
CA MET A 121 -22.61 -6.56 1.25
C MET A 121 -24.10 -6.73 1.57
N LEU A 122 -24.74 -7.77 1.06
CA LEU A 122 -26.13 -8.10 1.36
C LEU A 122 -26.31 -8.46 2.84
N TRP A 123 -25.41 -9.28 3.38
CA TRP A 123 -25.43 -9.63 4.79
C TRP A 123 -25.26 -8.40 5.69
N SER A 124 -24.32 -7.51 5.35
CA SER A 124 -24.06 -6.26 6.08
C SER A 124 -25.26 -5.33 6.01
N LYS A 125 -25.86 -5.16 4.83
CA LYS A 125 -27.07 -4.34 4.66
C LYS A 125 -28.24 -4.85 5.50
N PHE A 126 -28.42 -6.18 5.58
CA PHE A 126 -29.49 -6.79 6.35
C PHE A 126 -29.32 -6.62 7.87
N HIS A 127 -28.09 -6.75 8.38
CA HIS A 127 -27.83 -6.72 9.84
C HIS A 127 -27.51 -5.32 10.39
N PHE A 128 -26.85 -4.47 9.61
CA PHE A 128 -26.35 -3.16 10.06
C PHE A 128 -27.06 -1.98 9.38
N GLY A 129 -27.89 -2.23 8.36
CA GLY A 129 -28.61 -1.18 7.64
C GLY A 129 -27.75 -0.41 6.62
N ASP A 130 -26.44 -0.66 6.57
CA ASP A 130 -25.52 -0.09 5.59
C ASP A 130 -24.67 -1.17 4.90
N VAL A 131 -24.22 -0.86 3.68
CA VAL A 131 -23.58 -1.84 2.79
C VAL A 131 -22.14 -2.18 3.21
N ALA A 132 -21.47 -1.27 3.92
CA ALA A 132 -20.08 -1.39 4.32
C ALA A 132 -19.91 -1.74 5.81
N GLY A 133 -20.99 -1.75 6.59
CA GLY A 133 -20.97 -1.85 8.05
C GLY A 133 -20.28 -0.66 8.74
N SER A 134 -20.06 0.46 8.05
CA SER A 134 -19.19 1.56 8.52
C SER A 134 -19.93 2.76 9.08
N ALA A 135 -21.24 2.87 8.84
CA ALA A 135 -22.02 4.05 9.23
C ALA A 135 -21.98 4.30 10.74
N THR A 136 -22.16 3.24 11.53
CA THR A 136 -22.11 3.31 12.99
C THR A 136 -20.72 3.71 13.50
N ALA A 137 -19.65 3.18 12.90
CA ALA A 137 -18.28 3.51 13.28
C ALA A 137 -17.97 5.00 13.03
N ILE A 138 -18.35 5.51 11.85
CA ILE A 138 -18.18 6.94 11.49
C ILE A 138 -18.96 7.83 12.46
N ALA A 139 -20.19 7.46 12.80
CA ALA A 139 -21.01 8.20 13.75
C ALA A 139 -20.40 8.22 15.17
N LEU A 140 -19.87 7.09 15.65
CA LEU A 140 -19.18 7.01 16.94
C LEU A 140 -17.90 7.84 16.98
N LEU A 141 -17.22 7.97 15.83
CA LEU A 141 -16.03 8.82 15.70
C LEU A 141 -16.37 10.31 15.57
N THR A 142 -17.65 10.68 15.49
CA THR A 142 -18.14 12.06 15.29
C THR A 142 -17.68 12.71 13.97
N TRP A 143 -17.28 11.89 12.99
CA TRP A 143 -16.83 12.40 11.70
C TRP A 143 -18.02 12.87 10.87
N THR A 144 -17.88 14.05 10.25
CA THR A 144 -18.91 14.62 9.38
C THR A 144 -18.31 15.00 8.03
N PRO A 145 -19.02 14.77 6.91
CA PRO A 145 -18.52 15.13 5.59
C PRO A 145 -18.48 16.65 5.43
N LYS A 146 -17.37 17.17 4.89
CA LYS A 146 -17.20 18.59 4.56
C LYS A 146 -17.77 18.92 3.17
N PRO A 147 -18.39 20.09 2.99
CA PRO A 147 -18.76 20.56 1.66
C PRO A 147 -17.50 20.83 0.83
N LEU A 148 -17.59 20.63 -0.50
CA LEU A 148 -16.45 20.76 -1.42
C LEU A 148 -15.79 22.15 -1.38
N ALA A 149 -16.54 23.20 -1.04
CA ALA A 149 -16.00 24.55 -0.91
C ALA A 149 -14.93 24.66 0.19
N ASP A 150 -15.10 23.90 1.29
CA ASP A 150 -14.22 23.97 2.45
C ASP A 150 -12.95 23.12 2.28
N TRP A 151 -12.89 22.30 1.23
CA TRP A 151 -11.76 21.41 0.98
C TRP A 151 -10.47 22.18 0.77
N TRP A 152 -10.52 23.30 0.02
CA TRP A 152 -9.35 24.10 -0.33
C TRP A 152 -8.70 24.82 0.86
N HIS A 153 -9.42 24.97 1.97
CA HIS A 153 -8.88 25.53 3.22
C HIS A 153 -8.06 24.52 4.02
N HIS A 154 -8.01 23.26 3.58
CA HIS A 154 -7.27 22.22 4.28
C HIS A 154 -5.76 22.49 4.26
N PRO A 155 -5.04 22.35 5.39
CA PRO A 155 -3.63 22.71 5.48
C PRO A 155 -2.71 21.84 4.60
N ILE A 156 -3.17 20.67 4.15
CA ILE A 156 -2.43 19.81 3.20
C ILE A 156 -2.06 20.52 1.88
N PHE A 157 -2.80 21.56 1.49
CA PHE A 157 -2.51 22.33 0.28
C PHE A 157 -1.38 23.36 0.45
N SER A 158 -0.83 23.51 1.66
CA SER A 158 0.39 24.27 1.91
C SER A 158 1.63 23.36 1.82
N PRO A 159 2.82 23.87 1.43
CA PRO A 159 4.04 23.06 1.39
C PRO A 159 4.39 22.41 2.73
N GLN A 160 4.20 23.15 3.83
CA GLN A 160 4.44 22.64 5.18
C GLN A 160 3.43 21.53 5.53
N GLY A 161 2.14 21.76 5.28
CA GLY A 161 1.13 20.76 5.58
C GLY A 161 1.20 19.52 4.69
N LEU A 162 1.62 19.65 3.43
CA LEU A 162 1.91 18.51 2.56
C LEU A 162 3.10 17.69 3.10
N TRP A 163 4.15 18.37 3.57
CA TRP A 163 5.29 17.70 4.21
C TRP A 163 4.88 17.01 5.52
N THR A 164 4.05 17.63 6.35
CA THR A 164 3.49 17.00 7.56
C THR A 164 2.75 15.72 7.21
N PHE A 165 1.82 15.79 6.24
CA PHE A 165 1.09 14.61 5.77
C PHE A 165 2.02 13.51 5.25
N TRP A 166 2.95 13.87 4.35
CA TRP A 166 3.90 12.93 3.77
C TRP A 166 4.76 12.25 4.85
N SER A 167 5.41 13.05 5.69
CA SER A 167 6.38 12.57 6.66
C SER A 167 5.74 11.65 7.70
N GLU A 168 4.57 12.00 8.21
CA GLU A 168 3.87 11.17 9.19
C GLU A 168 3.29 9.89 8.57
N VAL A 169 2.65 9.96 7.41
CA VAL A 169 2.12 8.76 6.71
C VAL A 169 3.25 7.78 6.46
N ILE A 170 4.37 8.26 5.90
CA ILE A 170 5.49 7.40 5.53
C ILE A 170 6.19 6.87 6.77
N ALA A 171 6.45 7.69 7.79
CA ALA A 171 7.05 7.21 9.04
C ALA A 171 6.21 6.07 9.65
N ARG A 172 4.90 6.27 9.78
CA ARG A 172 3.96 5.25 10.29
C ARG A 172 3.80 4.05 9.38
N PHE A 173 3.97 4.22 8.07
CA PHE A 173 3.96 3.11 7.12
C PHE A 173 5.21 2.23 7.25
N TRP A 174 6.34 2.79 7.67
CA TRP A 174 7.59 2.07 7.93
C TRP A 174 7.62 1.41 9.31
N ARG A 175 7.52 2.23 10.36
CA ARG A 175 7.69 1.76 11.74
C ARG A 175 6.42 1.19 12.34
N GLY A 176 5.26 1.61 11.83
CA GLY A 176 3.99 1.34 12.47
C GLY A 176 3.37 2.44 13.32
N GLU A 177 2.36 2.04 14.08
CA GLU A 177 1.51 2.92 14.89
C GLU A 177 1.30 2.38 16.32
N LEU A 178 2.22 1.56 16.84
CA LEU A 178 2.15 1.07 18.21
C LEU A 178 2.13 2.21 19.23
N MET A 179 1.18 2.11 20.16
CA MET A 179 1.04 3.04 21.28
C MET A 179 1.41 2.36 22.59
N TRP A 180 2.18 3.05 23.42
CA TRP A 180 2.49 2.67 24.79
C TRP A 180 2.14 3.81 25.72
N GLN A 181 1.32 3.56 26.75
CA GLN A 181 0.82 4.59 27.68
C GLN A 181 0.19 5.80 26.96
N ASN A 182 -0.61 5.53 25.92
CA ASN A 182 -1.27 6.55 25.09
C ASN A 182 -0.29 7.50 24.37
N ARG A 183 0.96 7.08 24.17
CA ARG A 183 1.96 7.76 23.35
C ARG A 183 2.41 6.84 22.25
N GLU A 184 2.46 7.37 21.05
CA GLU A 184 2.98 6.65 19.91
C GLU A 184 4.49 6.44 20.06
N LEU A 185 4.92 5.19 19.93
CA LEU A 185 6.33 4.83 20.00
C LEU A 185 7.03 5.27 18.72
N SER A 186 7.84 6.33 18.82
CA SER A 186 8.47 6.98 17.69
C SER A 186 9.89 7.43 18.01
N TRP A 187 10.73 7.52 16.98
CA TRP A 187 12.05 8.14 17.08
C TRP A 187 12.25 9.07 15.89
N ARG A 188 12.36 10.37 16.18
CA ARG A 188 12.39 11.43 15.17
C ARG A 188 13.43 11.22 14.06
N VAL A 189 14.62 10.74 14.40
CA VAL A 189 15.69 10.50 13.42
C VAL A 189 15.30 9.38 12.44
N ALA A 190 14.66 8.32 12.93
CA ALA A 190 14.16 7.26 12.06
C ALA A 190 12.99 7.74 11.20
N ASP A 191 12.05 8.49 11.76
CA ASP A 191 10.89 9.02 11.04
C ASP A 191 11.32 9.96 9.90
N GLU A 192 12.26 10.89 10.17
CA GLU A 192 12.84 11.77 9.16
C GLU A 192 13.59 10.97 8.08
N PHE A 193 14.36 9.96 8.47
CA PHE A 193 15.03 9.07 7.52
C PHE A 193 14.05 8.32 6.62
N TYR A 194 12.97 7.76 7.17
CA TYR A 194 11.95 7.05 6.39
C TYR A 194 11.25 7.98 5.40
N ALA A 195 10.85 9.17 5.84
CA ALA A 195 10.19 10.17 5.00
C ALA A 195 11.08 10.65 3.85
N ILE A 196 12.33 11.03 4.15
CA ILE A 196 13.27 11.58 3.16
C ILE A 196 13.73 10.49 2.18
N SER A 197 14.14 9.32 2.69
CA SER A 197 14.62 8.22 1.84
C SER A 197 13.53 7.72 0.91
N SER A 198 12.28 7.57 1.40
CA SER A 198 11.15 7.19 0.56
C SER A 198 10.88 8.21 -0.53
N LEU A 199 10.91 9.51 -0.21
CA LEU A 199 10.66 10.55 -1.20
C LEU A 199 11.74 10.52 -2.29
N LEU A 200 13.01 10.52 -1.88
CA LEU A 200 14.15 10.46 -2.78
C LEU A 200 14.08 9.24 -3.71
N LEU A 201 13.84 8.06 -3.15
CA LEU A 201 13.89 6.80 -3.89
C LEU A 201 12.67 6.59 -4.78
N LEU A 202 11.48 7.02 -4.35
CA LEU A 202 10.29 7.01 -5.21
C LEU A 202 10.44 8.01 -6.36
N CYS A 203 10.99 9.20 -6.12
CA CYS A 203 11.32 10.15 -7.19
C CYS A 203 12.35 9.57 -8.17
N ALA A 204 13.43 8.95 -7.65
CA ALA A 204 14.44 8.29 -8.47
C ALA A 204 13.84 7.15 -9.31
N ALA A 205 12.96 6.34 -8.72
CA ALA A 205 12.22 5.29 -9.41
C ALA A 205 11.38 5.87 -10.55
N MET A 206 10.63 6.95 -10.31
CA MET A 206 9.83 7.62 -11.33
C MET A 206 10.67 8.15 -12.49
N VAL A 207 11.80 8.81 -12.19
CA VAL A 207 12.75 9.25 -13.23
C VAL A 207 13.27 8.05 -14.04
N GLY A 208 13.60 6.95 -13.37
CA GLY A 208 14.02 5.72 -14.03
C GLY A 208 12.95 5.06 -14.89
N ILE A 209 11.67 5.13 -14.51
CA ILE A 209 10.54 4.61 -15.30
C ILE A 209 10.33 5.45 -16.56
N LEU A 210 10.49 6.78 -16.46
CA LEU A 210 10.33 7.72 -17.57
C LEU A 210 11.50 7.69 -18.55
N GLN A 211 12.69 7.28 -18.11
CA GLN A 211 13.86 7.10 -18.98
C GLN A 211 13.77 5.74 -19.70
N HIS A 212 13.17 5.75 -20.88
CA HIS A 212 12.82 4.58 -21.71
C HIS A 212 13.95 3.57 -22.04
N ASN A 213 15.21 3.88 -21.75
CA ASN A 213 16.36 3.18 -22.33
C ASN A 213 16.78 1.90 -21.60
N MET A 214 16.26 1.62 -20.40
CA MET A 214 16.76 0.51 -19.55
C MET A 214 15.73 -0.58 -19.24
N LEU A 215 14.44 -0.35 -19.49
CA LEU A 215 13.36 -1.27 -19.09
C LEU A 215 12.69 -1.94 -20.28
N SER A 216 12.40 -3.24 -20.15
CA SER A 216 11.45 -3.91 -21.03
C SER A 216 10.03 -3.34 -20.85
N THR A 217 9.18 -3.46 -21.87
CA THR A 217 7.78 -3.00 -21.82
C THR A 217 7.04 -3.54 -20.60
N PHE A 218 7.22 -4.83 -20.30
CA PHE A 218 6.60 -5.47 -19.13
C PHE A 218 7.11 -4.88 -17.81
N GLN A 219 8.42 -4.72 -17.64
CA GLN A 219 8.99 -4.12 -16.41
C GLN A 219 8.49 -2.68 -16.22
N ARG A 220 8.43 -1.90 -17.30
CA ARG A 220 7.90 -0.54 -17.24
C ARG A 220 6.43 -0.52 -16.81
N GLN A 221 5.61 -1.39 -17.40
CA GLN A 221 4.19 -1.52 -17.01
C GLN A 221 4.04 -1.94 -15.55
N ALA A 222 4.84 -2.91 -15.08
CA ALA A 222 4.81 -3.38 -13.71
C ALA A 222 5.21 -2.28 -12.71
N LEU A 223 6.29 -1.54 -12.99
CA LEU A 223 6.75 -0.43 -12.15
C LEU A 223 5.79 0.75 -12.19
N PHE A 224 5.23 1.08 -13.36
CA PHE A 224 4.23 2.13 -13.48
C PHE A 224 2.94 1.78 -12.74
N LEU A 225 2.49 0.53 -12.83
CA LEU A 225 1.37 0.03 -12.04
C LEU A 225 1.65 0.16 -10.55
N ALA A 226 2.84 -0.24 -10.10
CA ALA A 226 3.25 -0.09 -8.70
C ALA A 226 3.21 1.38 -8.26
N ALA A 227 3.72 2.30 -9.08
CA ALA A 227 3.68 3.74 -8.82
C ALA A 227 2.25 4.26 -8.70
N LEU A 228 1.36 3.89 -9.63
CA LEU A 228 -0.05 4.25 -9.56
C LEU A 228 -0.71 3.71 -8.28
N THR A 229 -0.38 2.49 -7.87
CA THR A 229 -0.91 1.89 -6.64
C THR A 229 -0.49 2.67 -5.38
N VAL A 230 0.79 3.04 -5.27
CA VAL A 230 1.29 3.84 -4.14
C VAL A 230 0.66 5.24 -4.14
N VAL A 231 0.60 5.89 -5.30
CA VAL A 231 -0.04 7.21 -5.44
C VAL A 231 -1.52 7.15 -5.10
N ALA A 232 -2.24 6.13 -5.55
CA ALA A 232 -3.66 5.96 -5.24
C ALA A 232 -3.90 5.76 -3.74
N ALA A 233 -3.03 5.02 -3.05
CA ALA A 233 -3.09 4.83 -1.60
C ALA A 233 -2.89 6.16 -0.85
N LEU A 234 -1.86 6.93 -1.21
CA LEU A 234 -1.59 8.25 -0.64
C LEU A 234 -2.70 9.26 -0.92
N ALA A 235 -3.16 9.32 -2.18
CA ALA A 235 -4.21 10.22 -2.62
C ALA A 235 -5.54 9.91 -1.91
N PHE A 236 -5.83 8.64 -1.64
CA PHE A 236 -7.01 8.25 -0.89
C PHE A 236 -6.95 8.74 0.56
N LEU A 237 -5.81 8.58 1.26
CA LEU A 237 -5.65 9.12 2.62
C LEU A 237 -5.71 10.65 2.64
N ALA A 238 -5.12 11.32 1.65
CA ALA A 238 -5.24 12.77 1.49
C ALA A 238 -6.69 13.20 1.26
N LEU A 239 -7.43 12.48 0.41
CA LEU A 239 -8.85 12.74 0.13
C LEU A 239 -9.70 12.58 1.38
N LEU A 240 -9.47 11.53 2.18
CA LEU A 240 -10.18 11.34 3.45
C LEU A 240 -9.82 12.43 4.48
N SER A 241 -8.56 12.88 4.51
CA SER A 241 -8.12 14.00 5.37
C SER A 241 -8.89 15.28 5.05
N VAL A 242 -9.04 15.58 3.76
CA VAL A 242 -9.71 16.79 3.28
C VAL A 242 -11.24 16.68 3.38
N GLY A 243 -11.79 15.50 3.13
CA GLY A 243 -13.22 15.26 2.97
C GLY A 243 -14.04 15.21 4.27
N PHE A 244 -13.39 15.07 5.43
CA PHE A 244 -14.07 14.96 6.72
C PHE A 244 -13.67 16.07 7.70
N ASP A 245 -14.63 16.55 8.48
CA ASP A 245 -14.42 17.18 9.77
C ASP A 245 -14.41 16.08 10.83
N PHE A 246 -13.30 15.98 11.55
CA PHE A 246 -13.04 14.93 12.53
C PHE A 246 -13.68 15.17 13.90
N GLY A 247 -14.38 16.29 14.10
CA GLY A 247 -15.16 16.54 15.32
C GLY A 247 -14.30 16.46 16.59
N GLU A 248 -14.78 15.68 17.57
CA GLU A 248 -14.14 15.46 18.87
C GLU A 248 -13.26 14.19 18.89
N CYS A 249 -12.91 13.65 17.72
CA CYS A 249 -12.06 12.48 17.61
C CYS A 249 -10.63 12.80 18.08
N ILE A 250 -10.03 11.87 18.84
CA ILE A 250 -8.65 12.01 19.35
C ILE A 250 -7.66 12.04 18.19
N TYR A 251 -7.86 11.16 17.20
CA TYR A 251 -6.99 11.07 16.03
C TYR A 251 -7.71 10.35 14.87
N PRO A 252 -7.75 10.95 13.67
CA PRO A 252 -7.42 12.36 13.37
C PRO A 252 -8.33 13.32 14.15
N SER A 253 -7.94 14.59 14.25
CA SER A 253 -8.71 15.59 15.02
C SER A 253 -8.84 16.91 14.26
N ARG A 254 -9.64 17.86 14.75
CA ARG A 254 -9.71 19.22 14.15
C ARG A 254 -8.38 19.97 14.22
N ALA A 255 -7.61 19.78 15.30
CA ALA A 255 -6.32 20.42 15.48
C ALA A 255 -5.22 19.80 14.60
N HIS A 256 -5.38 18.51 14.26
CA HIS A 256 -4.49 17.78 13.37
C HIS A 256 -5.35 16.97 12.37
N PRO A 257 -5.82 17.63 11.29
CA PRO A 257 -6.83 17.05 10.38
C PRO A 257 -6.19 16.16 9.32
N TYR A 258 -5.19 15.36 9.68
CA TYR A 258 -4.52 14.46 8.75
C TYR A 258 -4.79 13.01 9.11
N LEU A 259 -5.33 12.26 8.16
CA LEU A 259 -5.43 10.80 8.26
C LEU A 259 -4.09 10.19 7.87
N THR A 260 -3.13 10.20 8.80
CA THR A 260 -1.75 9.75 8.59
C THR A 260 -1.51 8.31 9.05
N SER A 261 -2.55 7.47 9.05
CA SER A 261 -2.42 6.07 9.46
C SER A 261 -1.79 5.19 8.38
N GLY A 262 -0.48 4.98 8.50
CA GLY A 262 0.32 4.19 7.57
C GLY A 262 -0.23 2.78 7.33
N ARG A 263 -0.78 2.12 8.37
CA ARG A 263 -1.37 0.79 8.23
C ARG A 263 -2.51 0.74 7.22
N LEU A 264 -3.21 1.85 6.96
CA LEU A 264 -4.27 1.89 5.95
C LEU A 264 -3.74 1.69 4.52
N MET A 265 -2.45 1.92 4.30
CA MET A 265 -1.76 1.68 3.04
C MET A 265 -1.05 0.33 2.97
N SER A 266 -1.23 -0.57 3.94
CA SER A 266 -0.57 -1.88 4.02
C SER A 266 -0.67 -2.71 2.73
N GLY A 267 -1.79 -2.61 2.00
CA GLY A 267 -1.92 -3.26 0.69
C GLY A 267 -0.89 -2.80 -0.34
N ALA A 268 -0.38 -1.57 -0.25
CA ALA A 268 0.61 -1.00 -1.16
C ALA A 268 2.05 -1.41 -0.83
N LEU A 269 2.26 -2.27 0.17
CA LEU A 269 3.60 -2.66 0.65
C LEU A 269 4.47 -3.27 -0.45
N ILE A 270 3.96 -4.25 -1.21
CA ILE A 270 4.71 -4.86 -2.32
C ILE A 270 5.00 -3.85 -3.44
N PRO A 271 4.01 -3.10 -3.96
CA PRO A 271 4.25 -1.99 -4.90
C PRO A 271 5.29 -0.99 -4.42
N PHE A 272 5.20 -0.56 -3.16
CA PHE A 272 6.13 0.38 -2.56
C PHE A 272 7.54 -0.20 -2.50
N ALA A 273 7.70 -1.43 -2.01
CA ALA A 273 8.99 -2.11 -1.92
C ALA A 273 9.65 -2.27 -3.29
N LEU A 274 8.86 -2.60 -4.32
CA LEU A 274 9.31 -2.69 -5.71
C LEU A 274 9.91 -1.35 -6.18
N LEU A 275 9.21 -0.25 -5.96
CA LEU A 275 9.67 1.09 -6.36
C LEU A 275 10.88 1.54 -5.54
N TYR A 276 10.86 1.31 -4.23
CA TYR A 276 11.93 1.72 -3.33
C TYR A 276 13.26 1.06 -3.70
N VAL A 277 13.26 -0.26 -3.89
CA VAL A 277 14.44 -1.03 -4.32
C VAL A 277 14.85 -0.66 -5.76
N TYR A 278 13.89 -0.46 -6.66
CA TYR A 278 14.18 0.01 -8.01
C TYR A 278 14.84 1.40 -8.01
N GLY A 279 14.38 2.32 -7.17
CA GLY A 279 14.98 3.65 -7.00
C GLY A 279 16.44 3.58 -6.56
N ILE A 280 16.77 2.69 -5.62
CA ILE A 280 18.15 2.42 -5.19
C ILE A 280 18.99 1.89 -6.36
N GLY A 281 18.45 0.91 -7.09
CA GLY A 281 19.07 0.37 -8.31
C GLY A 281 19.36 1.45 -9.35
N TYR A 282 18.40 2.34 -9.57
CA TYR A 282 18.51 3.42 -10.53
C TYR A 282 19.58 4.46 -10.14
N LEU A 283 19.68 4.84 -8.87
CA LEU A 283 20.70 5.76 -8.37
C LEU A 283 22.11 5.15 -8.44
N LEU A 284 22.22 3.86 -8.10
CA LEU A 284 23.50 3.14 -8.04
C LEU A 284 23.85 2.39 -9.33
N ARG A 285 23.14 2.66 -10.43
CA ARG A 285 23.31 1.97 -11.72
C ARG A 285 24.74 2.00 -12.27
N ARG A 286 25.52 3.02 -11.90
CA ARG A 286 26.93 3.17 -12.30
C ARG A 286 27.91 2.41 -11.40
N VAL A 287 27.52 2.10 -10.16
CA VAL A 287 28.35 1.41 -9.17
C VAL A 287 28.16 -0.10 -9.29
N GLY A 288 26.93 -0.55 -9.50
CA GLY A 288 26.58 -1.94 -9.74
C GLY A 288 25.52 -2.50 -8.78
N PRO A 289 24.97 -3.69 -9.09
CA PRO A 289 23.83 -4.29 -8.39
C PRO A 289 24.12 -4.69 -6.95
N VAL A 290 25.36 -5.08 -6.64
CA VAL A 290 25.78 -5.47 -5.28
C VAL A 290 25.69 -4.28 -4.33
N ALA A 291 26.04 -3.08 -4.80
CA ALA A 291 25.91 -1.86 -4.00
C ALA A 291 24.44 -1.59 -3.64
N SER A 292 23.50 -1.84 -4.55
CA SER A 292 22.07 -1.71 -4.26
C SER A 292 21.61 -2.66 -3.15
N ILE A 293 22.08 -3.91 -3.17
CA ILE A 293 21.76 -4.89 -2.12
C ILE A 293 22.39 -4.47 -0.78
N ILE A 294 23.65 -4.01 -0.78
CA ILE A 294 24.32 -3.51 0.43
C ILE A 294 23.55 -2.32 1.03
N VAL A 295 23.09 -1.39 0.19
CA VAL A 295 22.29 -0.25 0.65
C VAL A 295 20.95 -0.72 1.21
N VAL A 296 20.22 -1.62 0.53
CA VAL A 296 18.98 -2.19 1.09
C VAL A 296 19.26 -2.85 2.44
N ALA A 297 20.30 -3.67 2.54
CA ALA A 297 20.68 -4.32 3.80
C ALA A 297 21.03 -3.32 4.91
N GLY A 298 21.72 -2.21 4.57
CA GLY A 298 22.01 -1.13 5.52
C GLY A 298 20.76 -0.41 6.00
N ILE A 299 19.80 -0.16 5.10
CA ILE A 299 18.49 0.43 5.44
C ILE A 299 17.73 -0.53 6.37
N MET A 300 17.77 -1.84 6.13
CA MET A 300 17.16 -2.85 7.00
C MET A 300 17.82 -2.91 8.37
N ALA A 301 19.15 -2.92 8.43
CA ALA A 301 19.87 -2.88 9.70
C ALA A 301 19.50 -1.62 10.50
N PHE A 302 19.44 -0.45 9.84
CA PHE A 302 18.98 0.78 10.48
C PHE A 302 17.55 0.66 10.99
N ALA A 303 16.65 0.15 10.16
CA ALA A 303 15.24 -0.02 10.52
C ALA A 303 15.12 -0.94 11.75
N THR A 304 15.72 -2.13 11.74
CA THR A 304 15.67 -3.08 12.87
C THR A 304 16.26 -2.49 14.15
N VAL A 305 17.41 -1.80 14.06
CA VAL A 305 18.01 -1.13 15.24
C VAL A 305 17.09 -0.04 15.78
N SER A 306 16.45 0.74 14.89
CA SER A 306 15.50 1.77 15.29
C SER A 306 14.28 1.17 16.00
N GLU A 307 13.79 0.02 15.54
CA GLU A 307 12.66 -0.70 16.15
C GLU A 307 13.00 -1.17 17.56
N ILE A 308 14.16 -1.81 17.75
CA ILE A 308 14.65 -2.26 19.06
C ILE A 308 14.78 -1.06 20.01
N PHE A 309 15.29 0.06 19.51
CA PHE A 309 15.45 1.28 20.29
C PHE A 309 14.10 1.88 20.72
N ILE A 310 13.16 1.98 19.78
CA ILE A 310 11.80 2.52 20.00
C ILE A 310 11.01 1.63 20.99
N ASN A 311 11.10 0.31 20.83
CA ASN A 311 10.34 -0.66 21.63
C ASN A 311 11.01 -1.03 22.96
N ARG A 312 12.20 -0.48 23.26
CA ARG A 312 12.95 -0.76 24.49
C ARG A 312 12.13 -0.55 25.76
N ALA A 313 11.29 0.49 25.80
CA ALA A 313 10.44 0.79 26.94
C ALA A 313 9.36 -0.28 27.17
N VAL A 314 8.88 -0.92 26.09
CA VAL A 314 7.92 -2.02 26.16
C VAL A 314 8.62 -3.29 26.66
N PHE A 315 9.81 -3.61 26.13
CA PHE A 315 10.59 -4.78 26.57
C PHE A 315 11.07 -4.66 28.03
N ALA A 316 11.34 -3.45 28.52
CA ALA A 316 11.73 -3.21 29.90
C ALA A 316 10.55 -3.26 30.89
N SER A 317 9.31 -3.36 30.42
CA SER A 317 8.13 -3.39 31.28
C SER A 317 7.97 -4.75 31.94
N GLU A 318 7.85 -4.77 33.28
CA GLU A 318 7.51 -5.97 34.07
C GLU A 318 6.15 -6.57 33.69
N HIS A 319 5.29 -5.78 33.03
CA HIS A 319 3.95 -6.19 32.60
C HIS A 319 3.93 -6.70 31.15
N ASN A 320 5.06 -6.69 30.44
CA ASN A 320 5.14 -7.21 29.08
C ASN A 320 5.51 -8.70 29.11
N TRP A 321 4.56 -9.61 28.91
CA TRP A 321 4.83 -11.06 29.07
C TRP A 321 5.43 -11.73 27.82
N PHE A 322 5.78 -10.98 26.77
CA PHE A 322 6.39 -11.54 25.55
C PHE A 322 7.82 -12.09 25.75
N HIS A 323 8.43 -11.90 26.92
CA HIS A 323 9.75 -12.44 27.29
C HIS A 323 9.70 -13.69 28.18
N LEU A 324 8.50 -14.20 28.50
CA LEU A 324 8.26 -15.48 29.21
C LEU A 324 7.87 -16.58 28.21
#